data_AF-A0A0B5ICF9-F1
#
_entry.id   AF-A0A0B5ICF9-F1
#
_cell.length_a   1.000
_cell.length_b   1.000
_cell.length_c   1.000
_cell.angle_alpha   90.00
_cell.angle_beta   90.00
_cell.angle_gamma   90.00
#
_symmetry.space_group_name_H-M   'P 1'
#
loop_
_entity.id
_entity.type
_entity.pdbx_description
1 polymer ?
#
loop_
_entity_poly.entity_id
_entity_poly.type
_entity_poly.pdbx_seq_one_letter_code
_entity_poly.pdbx_strand_id
1 'polypeptide(L)'
;MFFEGHAAFFAVVVPIAAIAGSYFAGVRGAKIQARGGQDQASAARDAAEIAAEAQRVAALWTVRQVQVAEFIQSAREVSMSADGFYKNYSVEDQQSRRDRVSAAAKTMSLTEAEIQLIAPAAVVDASFNVARAATNAYVCALMDGPTVRARSALKRIAYGDGEHEVKRAALAAIRVLDDESSSHADRQEAVSAVPGLAEEHVLRLGDRRRGAPVRRLEERRREHQEAFKDSMAALVSAAREMLKSEEDVAPTVPEQRRRWRLRNSVASTAGSA
;
A
#
# COMPACT_ATOMS: atom_id res chain seq x y z
N MET A 1 -3.36 -0.90 26.14
CA MET A 1 -3.65 -2.05 27.02
C MET A 1 -3.81 -3.26 26.10
N PHE A 2 -3.10 -4.36 26.41
CA PHE A 2 -3.12 -5.68 25.77
C PHE A 2 -2.59 -5.80 24.33
N PHE A 3 -1.31 -6.17 24.22
CA PHE A 3 -0.90 -7.52 23.82
C PHE A 3 0.50 -7.79 24.41
N GLU A 4 0.50 -8.15 25.69
CA GLU A 4 1.55 -8.97 26.29
C GLU A 4 1.22 -10.44 26.00
N GLY A 5 2.24 -11.25 25.70
CA GLY A 5 2.14 -12.70 25.81
C GLY A 5 2.07 -13.48 24.51
N HIS A 6 3.21 -13.61 23.83
CA HIS A 6 3.59 -14.90 23.22
C HIS A 6 5.07 -15.20 23.53
N ALA A 7 5.37 -15.26 24.83
CA ALA A 7 6.53 -15.97 25.33
C ALA A 7 6.23 -17.48 25.28
N ALA A 8 6.21 -18.05 24.07
CA ALA A 8 6.32 -19.49 23.81
C ALA A 8 6.24 -19.79 22.31
N PHE A 9 7.26 -19.39 21.55
CA PHE A 9 7.77 -20.27 20.49
C PHE A 9 9.14 -20.76 20.97
N PHE A 10 9.06 -21.63 21.99
CA PHE A 10 10.17 -22.27 22.65
C PHE A 10 10.82 -23.31 21.75
N ALA A 11 12.15 -23.28 21.76
CA ALA A 11 12.97 -24.46 21.99
C ALA A 11 12.76 -25.64 21.04
N VAL A 12 13.22 -25.48 19.80
CA VAL A 12 13.83 -26.56 19.02
C VAL A 12 15.08 -25.92 18.40
N VAL A 13 16.26 -26.09 19.01
CA VAL A 13 17.13 -27.27 18.81
C VAL A 13 17.62 -27.25 17.35
N VAL A 14 18.84 -26.80 17.04
CA VAL A 14 20.17 -27.41 17.32
C VAL A 14 20.88 -28.10 16.13
N PRO A 15 20.43 -28.23 14.85
CA PRO A 15 21.26 -28.96 13.89
C PRO A 15 22.49 -28.18 13.39
N ILE A 16 22.48 -26.84 13.30
CA ILE A 16 23.63 -26.13 12.69
C ILE A 16 24.79 -25.96 13.70
N ALA A 17 24.47 -25.75 14.98
CA ALA A 17 25.46 -25.91 16.05
C ALA A 17 25.87 -27.39 16.25
N ALA A 18 25.03 -28.36 15.86
CA ALA A 18 25.39 -29.78 15.86
C ALA A 18 26.23 -30.21 14.64
N ILE A 19 26.22 -29.50 13.51
CA ILE A 19 27.16 -29.75 12.39
C ILE A 19 28.56 -29.22 12.75
N ALA A 20 28.65 -28.11 13.51
CA ALA A 20 29.91 -27.70 14.13
C ALA A 20 30.31 -28.60 15.33
N GLY A 21 29.34 -29.11 16.09
CA GLY A 21 29.57 -29.98 17.26
C GLY A 21 29.87 -31.45 16.95
N SER A 22 29.47 -31.96 15.78
CA SER A 22 29.69 -33.36 15.38
C SER A 22 31.08 -33.63 14.79
N TYR A 23 31.84 -32.59 14.42
CA TYR A 23 33.24 -32.75 13.99
C TYR A 23 34.23 -32.97 15.15
N PHE A 24 33.83 -32.69 16.40
CA PHE A 24 34.69 -32.89 17.59
C PHE A 24 34.54 -34.25 18.27
N ALA A 25 33.56 -35.09 17.89
CA ALA A 25 33.36 -36.41 18.49
C ALA A 25 34.16 -37.56 17.82
N GLY A 26 34.91 -37.26 16.75
CA GLY A 26 35.70 -38.23 15.99
C GLY A 26 37.21 -38.25 16.32
N VAL A 27 37.62 -37.95 17.56
CA VAL A 27 39.02 -38.03 17.98
C VAL A 27 39.42 -39.49 18.25
N ARG A 28 39.46 -40.28 17.18
CA ARG A 28 40.14 -41.58 17.14
C ARG A 28 41.06 -41.62 15.92
N GLY A 29 42.19 -40.90 16.01
CA GLY A 29 43.16 -40.88 14.93
C GLY A 29 44.29 -39.87 15.11
N ALA A 30 44.94 -39.82 16.28
CA ALA A 30 46.05 -38.92 16.59
C ALA A 30 47.38 -39.26 15.85
N LYS A 31 47.32 -39.52 14.54
CA LYS A 31 48.52 -39.72 13.70
C LYS A 31 48.47 -39.05 12.31
N ILE A 32 47.41 -38.29 12.00
CA ILE A 32 47.27 -37.48 10.76
C ILE A 32 47.32 -35.98 11.11
N GLN A 33 48.16 -35.58 12.06
CA GLN A 33 48.01 -34.28 12.75
C GLN A 33 48.85 -33.12 12.17
N ALA A 34 49.60 -33.33 11.08
CA ALA A 34 50.40 -32.27 10.44
C ALA A 34 49.88 -31.80 9.06
N ARG A 35 49.07 -32.62 8.37
CA ARG A 35 48.37 -32.21 7.12
C ARG A 35 46.90 -31.85 7.35
N GLY A 36 46.25 -32.44 8.36
CA GLY A 36 44.84 -32.15 8.69
C GLY A 36 44.56 -30.72 9.18
N GLY A 37 45.56 -29.99 9.68
CA GLY A 37 45.38 -28.60 10.13
C GLY A 37 45.19 -27.61 8.97
N GLN A 38 45.83 -27.86 7.81
CA GLN A 38 45.60 -27.06 6.60
C GLN A 38 44.24 -27.37 5.99
N ASP A 39 43.86 -28.64 5.93
CA ASP A 39 42.55 -29.06 5.41
C ASP A 39 41.40 -28.55 6.30
N GLN A 40 41.54 -28.61 7.63
CA GLN A 40 40.56 -28.05 8.57
C GLN A 40 40.49 -26.51 8.49
N ALA A 41 41.62 -25.82 8.32
CA ALA A 41 41.63 -24.37 8.15
C ALA A 41 41.02 -23.95 6.80
N SER A 42 41.21 -24.73 5.73
CA SER A 42 40.55 -24.49 4.44
C SER A 42 39.04 -24.74 4.52
N ALA A 43 38.61 -25.85 5.11
CA ALA A 43 37.20 -26.16 5.33
C ALA A 43 36.50 -25.11 6.22
N ALA A 44 37.20 -24.58 7.22
CA ALA A 44 36.65 -23.51 8.07
C ALA A 44 36.50 -22.17 7.31
N ARG A 45 37.41 -21.87 6.37
CA ARG A 45 37.29 -20.68 5.50
C ARG A 45 36.14 -20.83 4.53
N ASP A 46 36.04 -21.99 3.87
CA ASP A 46 34.96 -22.28 2.94
C ASP A 46 33.59 -22.24 3.66
N ALA A 47 33.51 -22.81 4.87
CA ALA A 47 32.31 -22.74 5.69
C ALA A 47 31.96 -21.30 6.11
N ALA A 48 32.97 -20.48 6.45
CA ALA A 48 32.76 -19.08 6.79
C ALA A 48 32.31 -18.24 5.57
N GLU A 49 32.85 -18.52 4.39
CA GLU A 49 32.45 -17.89 3.13
C GLU A 49 31.00 -18.26 2.77
N ILE A 50 30.64 -19.55 2.83
CA ILE A 50 29.28 -20.02 2.61
C ILE A 50 28.31 -19.40 3.62
N ALA A 51 28.70 -19.30 4.90
CA ALA A 51 27.87 -18.66 5.92
C ALA A 51 27.68 -17.16 5.66
N ALA A 52 28.72 -16.46 5.22
CA ALA A 52 28.63 -15.04 4.87
C ALA A 52 27.76 -14.81 3.62
N GLU A 53 27.86 -15.67 2.61
CA GLU A 53 27.01 -15.66 1.42
C GLU A 53 25.54 -15.86 1.82
N ALA A 54 25.26 -16.89 2.63
CA ALA A 54 23.92 -17.19 3.13
C ALA A 54 23.33 -16.02 3.94
N GLN A 55 24.12 -15.39 4.81
CA GLN A 55 23.69 -14.20 5.56
C GLN A 55 23.36 -13.01 4.63
N ARG A 56 24.16 -12.79 3.58
CA ARG A 56 23.90 -11.72 2.61
C ARG A 56 22.60 -11.97 1.86
N VAL A 57 22.38 -13.19 1.39
CA VAL A 57 21.16 -13.56 0.65
C VAL A 57 19.93 -13.42 1.55
N ALA A 58 19.98 -13.92 2.78
CA ALA A 58 18.86 -13.82 3.70
C ALA A 58 18.58 -12.37 4.17
N ALA A 59 19.62 -11.53 4.29
CA ALA A 59 19.43 -10.10 4.52
C ALA A 59 18.72 -9.43 3.34
N LEU A 60 19.11 -9.74 2.10
CA LEU A 60 18.48 -9.21 0.89
C LEU A 60 17.02 -9.66 0.77
N TRP A 61 16.73 -10.93 1.06
CA TRP A 61 15.38 -11.49 1.11
C TRP A 61 14.48 -10.71 2.09
N THR A 62 15.00 -10.45 3.30
CA THR A 62 14.27 -9.69 4.32
C THR A 62 13.96 -8.27 3.84
N VAL A 63 14.94 -7.59 3.23
CA VAL A 63 14.74 -6.23 2.69
C VAL A 63 13.68 -6.25 1.59
N ARG A 64 13.75 -7.19 0.64
CA ARG A 64 12.74 -7.34 -0.44
C ARG A 64 11.34 -7.56 0.11
N GLN A 65 11.19 -8.44 1.10
CA GLN A 65 9.89 -8.72 1.70
C GLN A 65 9.28 -7.47 2.36
N VAL A 66 10.07 -6.74 3.14
CA VAL A 66 9.62 -5.51 3.81
C VAL A 66 9.21 -4.46 2.78
N GLN A 67 10.04 -4.24 1.76
CA GLN A 67 9.78 -3.24 0.72
C GLN A 67 8.50 -3.52 -0.07
N VAL A 68 8.28 -4.78 -0.47
CA VAL A 68 7.04 -5.17 -1.16
C VAL A 68 5.83 -5.00 -0.24
N ALA A 69 5.94 -5.32 1.05
CA ALA A 69 4.85 -5.13 2.00
C ALA A 69 4.49 -3.65 2.21
N GLU A 70 5.49 -2.78 2.37
CA GLU A 70 5.32 -1.33 2.52
C GLU A 70 4.72 -0.70 1.26
N PHE A 71 5.16 -1.14 0.08
CA PHE A 71 4.57 -0.72 -1.19
C PHE A 71 3.10 -1.14 -1.32
N ILE A 72 2.77 -2.40 -1.00
CA ILE A 72 1.37 -2.90 -1.01
C ILE A 72 0.49 -2.09 -0.05
N GLN A 73 0.99 -1.80 1.16
CA GLN A 73 0.26 -1.00 2.14
C GLN A 73 0.00 0.41 1.60
N SER A 74 1.02 1.08 1.09
CA SER A 74 0.93 2.43 0.55
C SER A 74 -0.02 2.51 -0.63
N ALA A 75 0.04 1.55 -1.57
CA ALA A 75 -0.85 1.46 -2.71
C ALA A 75 -2.32 1.27 -2.30
N ARG A 76 -2.58 0.43 -1.29
CA ARG A 76 -3.93 0.25 -0.72
C ARG A 76 -4.43 1.53 -0.06
N GLU A 77 -3.58 2.23 0.67
CA GLU A 77 -3.93 3.50 1.31
C GLU A 77 -4.30 4.58 0.28
N VAL A 78 -3.55 4.67 -0.83
CA VAL A 78 -3.89 5.54 -1.97
C VAL A 78 -5.28 5.21 -2.51
N SER A 79 -5.54 3.93 -2.84
CA SER A 79 -6.82 3.50 -3.41
C SER A 79 -8.00 3.73 -2.44
N MET A 80 -7.86 3.36 -1.17
CA MET A 80 -8.89 3.55 -0.14
C MET A 80 -9.17 5.04 0.11
N SER A 81 -8.12 5.86 0.17
CA SER A 81 -8.26 7.28 0.43
C SER A 81 -8.86 8.01 -0.77
N ALA A 82 -8.51 7.60 -1.99
CA ALA A 82 -9.10 8.07 -3.24
C ALA A 82 -10.59 7.78 -3.32
N ASP A 83 -11.03 6.58 -2.91
CA ASP A 83 -12.46 6.22 -2.90
C ASP A 83 -13.31 7.16 -2.02
N GLY A 84 -12.68 7.76 -1.01
CA GLY A 84 -13.32 8.77 -0.16
C GLY A 84 -13.73 10.04 -0.89
N PHE A 85 -13.17 10.38 -2.06
CA PHE A 85 -13.60 11.57 -2.81
C PHE A 85 -15.04 11.48 -3.34
N TYR A 86 -15.59 10.27 -3.46
CA TYR A 86 -16.98 10.07 -3.88
C TYR A 86 -18.00 10.27 -2.75
N LYS A 87 -17.54 10.40 -1.50
CA LYS A 87 -18.41 10.53 -0.33
C LYS A 87 -18.67 12.01 0.01
N ASN A 88 -19.83 12.28 0.60
CA ASN A 88 -20.21 13.62 1.04
C ASN A 88 -19.49 13.97 2.35
N TYR A 89 -18.33 14.62 2.23
CA TYR A 89 -17.53 15.15 3.35
C TYR A 89 -17.50 16.67 3.33
N SER A 90 -17.19 17.28 4.50
CA SER A 90 -16.97 18.72 4.61
C SER A 90 -15.77 19.17 3.76
N VAL A 91 -15.63 20.49 3.52
CA VAL A 91 -14.49 21.04 2.75
C VAL A 91 -13.15 20.79 3.46
N GLU A 92 -13.11 20.94 4.79
CA GLU A 92 -11.92 20.67 5.60
C GLU A 92 -11.51 19.19 5.52
N ASP A 93 -12.48 18.28 5.57
CA ASP A 93 -12.24 16.84 5.39
C ASP A 93 -11.71 16.51 3.99
N GLN A 94 -12.13 17.24 2.97
CA GLN A 94 -11.65 17.05 1.59
C GLN A 94 -10.18 17.45 1.44
N GLN A 95 -9.76 18.57 2.03
CA GLN A 95 -8.36 18.98 1.99
C GLN A 95 -7.48 18.01 2.77
N SER A 96 -7.87 17.64 4.00
CA SER A 96 -7.15 16.63 4.78
C SER A 96 -7.01 15.30 4.02
N ARG A 97 -8.04 14.90 3.28
CA ARG A 97 -7.99 13.71 2.42
C ARG A 97 -7.04 13.85 1.24
N ARG A 98 -7.00 15.01 0.58
CA ARG A 98 -6.00 15.29 -0.48
C ARG A 98 -4.59 15.15 0.05
N ASP A 99 -4.34 15.72 1.23
CA ASP A 99 -3.01 15.67 1.85
C ASP A 99 -2.62 14.23 2.20
N ARG A 100 -3.56 13.42 2.74
CA ARG A 100 -3.33 11.98 2.99
C ARG A 100 -3.05 11.19 1.73
N VAL A 101 -3.84 11.37 0.67
CA VAL A 101 -3.62 10.65 -0.60
C VAL A 101 -2.30 11.05 -1.23
N SER A 102 -1.96 12.34 -1.21
CA SER A 102 -0.70 12.87 -1.72
C SER A 102 0.51 12.29 -0.96
N ALA A 103 0.43 12.25 0.38
CA ALA A 103 1.46 11.63 1.21
C ALA A 103 1.61 10.12 0.91
N ALA A 104 0.50 9.38 0.84
CA ALA A 104 0.52 7.95 0.52
C ALA A 104 1.06 7.68 -0.89
N ALA A 105 0.72 8.51 -1.88
CA ALA A 105 1.24 8.40 -3.25
C ALA A 105 2.74 8.67 -3.31
N LYS A 106 3.24 9.63 -2.51
CA LYS A 106 4.68 9.87 -2.37
C LYS A 106 5.39 8.67 -1.76
N THR A 107 4.86 8.10 -0.67
CA THR A 107 5.44 6.89 -0.05
C THR A 107 5.43 5.70 -1.03
N MET A 108 4.33 5.50 -1.75
CA MET A 108 4.22 4.47 -2.77
C MET A 108 5.29 4.64 -3.87
N SER A 109 5.50 5.87 -4.36
CA SER A 109 6.53 6.13 -5.39
C SER A 109 7.96 5.91 -4.88
N LEU A 110 8.25 6.25 -3.63
CA LEU A 110 9.56 6.00 -3.02
C LEU A 110 9.82 4.50 -2.88
N THR A 111 8.86 3.76 -2.33
CA THR A 111 8.96 2.29 -2.17
C THR A 111 8.99 1.56 -3.51
N GLU A 112 8.32 2.08 -4.55
CA GLU A 112 8.45 1.57 -5.92
C GLU A 112 9.89 1.68 -6.44
N ALA A 113 10.52 2.85 -6.25
CA ALA A 113 11.92 3.06 -6.65
C ALA A 113 12.88 2.16 -5.87
N GLU A 114 12.61 1.90 -4.59
CA GLU A 114 13.39 0.96 -3.78
C GLU A 114 13.24 -0.48 -4.31
N ILE A 115 12.02 -0.91 -4.68
CA ILE A 115 11.76 -2.21 -5.32
C ILE A 115 12.52 -2.33 -6.65
N GLN A 116 12.56 -1.27 -7.47
CA GLN A 116 13.29 -1.26 -8.75
C GLN A 116 14.80 -1.56 -8.59
N LEU A 117 15.38 -1.24 -7.43
CA LEU A 117 16.80 -1.45 -7.17
C LEU A 117 17.12 -2.88 -6.67
N ILE A 118 16.18 -3.52 -5.97
CA ILE A 118 16.47 -4.74 -5.22
C ILE A 118 15.75 -5.97 -5.75
N ALA A 119 14.61 -5.82 -6.43
CA ALA A 119 13.72 -6.93 -6.75
C ALA A 119 13.93 -7.47 -8.18
N PRO A 120 13.53 -8.73 -8.46
CA PRO A 120 13.52 -9.26 -9.82
C PRO A 120 12.57 -8.50 -10.75
N ALA A 121 12.86 -8.54 -12.06
CA ALA A 121 12.10 -7.82 -13.09
C ALA A 121 10.58 -8.06 -13.01
N ALA A 122 10.14 -9.30 -12.76
CA ALA A 122 8.73 -9.61 -12.63
C ALA A 122 8.02 -8.85 -11.48
N VAL A 123 8.71 -8.65 -10.35
CA VAL A 123 8.17 -7.87 -9.22
C VAL A 123 8.18 -6.38 -9.55
N VAL A 124 9.22 -5.90 -10.24
CA VAL A 124 9.33 -4.52 -10.70
C VAL A 124 8.22 -4.15 -11.69
N ASP A 125 7.97 -4.99 -12.69
CA ASP A 125 6.91 -4.76 -13.67
C ASP A 125 5.52 -4.77 -13.00
N ALA A 126 5.32 -5.67 -12.03
CA ALA A 126 4.08 -5.75 -11.29
C ALA A 126 3.88 -4.54 -10.36
N SER A 127 4.93 -4.05 -9.69
CA SER A 127 4.84 -2.87 -8.83
C SER A 127 4.53 -1.61 -9.65
N PHE A 128 5.16 -1.45 -10.81
CA PHE A 128 4.86 -0.37 -11.75
C PHE A 128 3.39 -0.36 -12.17
N ASN A 129 2.83 -1.52 -12.50
CA ASN A 129 1.43 -1.64 -12.88
C ASN A 129 0.48 -1.26 -11.74
N VAL A 130 0.80 -1.65 -10.51
CA VAL A 130 0.04 -1.24 -9.31
C VAL A 130 0.12 0.27 -9.10
N ALA A 131 1.31 0.87 -9.18
CA ALA A 131 1.50 2.31 -8.99
C ALA A 131 0.72 3.12 -10.04
N ARG A 132 0.75 2.68 -11.29
CA ARG A 132 -0.05 3.26 -12.39
C ARG A 132 -1.55 3.13 -12.14
N ALA A 133 -2.03 1.95 -11.76
CA ALA A 133 -3.45 1.73 -11.48
C ALA A 133 -3.95 2.56 -10.29
N ALA A 134 -3.18 2.63 -9.20
CA ALA A 134 -3.49 3.44 -8.02
C ALA A 134 -3.53 4.94 -8.36
N THR A 135 -2.55 5.43 -9.12
CA THR A 135 -2.50 6.83 -9.57
C THR A 135 -3.70 7.17 -10.47
N ASN A 136 -4.03 6.29 -11.42
CA ASN A 136 -5.21 6.48 -12.28
C ASN A 136 -6.51 6.54 -11.48
N ALA A 137 -6.67 5.64 -10.50
CA ALA A 137 -7.83 5.64 -9.61
C ALA A 137 -7.93 6.95 -8.80
N TYR A 138 -6.80 7.46 -8.29
CA TYR A 138 -6.73 8.73 -7.59
C TYR A 138 -7.10 9.92 -8.48
N VAL A 139 -6.49 10.03 -9.65
CA VAL A 139 -6.76 11.12 -10.61
C VAL A 139 -8.24 11.12 -11.01
N CYS A 140 -8.81 9.94 -11.30
CA CYS A 140 -10.23 9.84 -11.63
C CYS A 140 -11.12 10.22 -10.45
N ALA A 141 -10.78 9.79 -9.23
CA ALA A 141 -11.54 10.17 -8.03
C ALA A 141 -11.51 11.69 -7.76
N LEU A 142 -10.38 12.36 -8.01
CA LEU A 142 -10.30 13.82 -7.92
C LEU A 142 -11.17 14.54 -8.96
N MET A 143 -11.20 14.02 -10.19
CA MET A 143 -11.94 14.61 -11.30
C MET A 143 -13.44 14.38 -11.19
N ASP A 144 -13.85 13.15 -10.89
CA ASP A 144 -15.24 12.71 -10.92
C ASP A 144 -15.94 12.87 -9.58
N GLY A 145 -15.21 12.77 -8.47
CA GLY A 145 -15.74 12.86 -7.11
C GLY A 145 -16.66 14.07 -6.89
N PRO A 146 -16.25 15.30 -7.27
CA PRO A 146 -17.10 16.49 -7.18
C PRO A 146 -18.41 16.35 -7.96
N THR A 147 -18.39 15.79 -9.17
CA THR A 147 -19.61 15.56 -9.96
C THR A 147 -20.52 14.53 -9.29
N VAL A 148 -19.96 13.43 -8.77
CA VAL A 148 -20.73 12.39 -8.07
C VAL A 148 -21.41 12.94 -6.81
N ARG A 149 -20.73 13.83 -6.07
CA ARG A 149 -21.31 14.53 -4.92
C ARG A 149 -22.41 15.50 -5.33
N ALA A 150 -22.21 16.27 -6.40
CA ALA A 150 -23.24 17.15 -6.95
C ALA A 150 -24.48 16.37 -7.39
N ARG A 151 -24.30 15.23 -8.07
CA ARG A 151 -25.39 14.30 -8.41
C ARG A 151 -26.08 13.75 -7.16
N SER A 152 -25.33 13.42 -6.12
CA SER A 152 -25.88 12.93 -4.86
C SER A 152 -26.68 14.01 -4.12
N ALA A 153 -26.24 15.27 -4.16
CA ALA A 153 -26.99 16.41 -3.65
C ALA A 153 -28.30 16.60 -4.44
N LEU A 154 -28.25 16.57 -5.78
CA LEU A 154 -29.43 16.65 -6.62
C LEU A 154 -30.42 15.51 -6.36
N LYS A 155 -29.94 14.27 -6.20
CA LYS A 155 -30.78 13.12 -5.84
C LYS A 155 -31.42 13.30 -4.45
N ARG A 156 -30.70 13.84 -3.47
CA ARG A 156 -31.28 14.14 -2.14
C ARG A 156 -32.41 15.16 -2.23
N ILE A 157 -32.30 16.17 -3.10
CA ILE A 157 -33.39 17.13 -3.34
C ILE A 157 -34.57 16.44 -4.03
N ALA A 158 -34.30 15.64 -5.06
CA ALA A 158 -35.35 14.96 -5.85
C ALA A 158 -36.17 13.95 -5.03
N TYR A 159 -35.51 13.21 -4.13
CA TYR A 159 -36.11 12.09 -3.39
C TYR A 159 -36.25 12.32 -1.88
N GLY A 160 -35.80 13.47 -1.35
CA GLY A 160 -35.89 13.80 0.07
C GLY A 160 -37.26 14.32 0.48
N ASP A 161 -37.35 14.90 1.69
CA ASP A 161 -38.56 15.60 2.15
C ASP A 161 -38.45 17.08 1.76
N GLY A 162 -39.48 17.61 1.09
CA GLY A 162 -39.45 18.96 0.53
C GLY A 162 -40.65 19.26 -0.36
N GLU A 163 -40.76 20.51 -0.79
CA GLU A 163 -41.85 20.99 -1.65
C GLU A 163 -41.91 20.22 -2.97
N HIS A 164 -43.12 19.89 -3.40
CA HIS A 164 -43.35 19.08 -4.61
C HIS A 164 -42.75 19.71 -5.87
N GLU A 165 -42.81 21.04 -6.01
CA GLU A 165 -42.25 21.75 -7.17
C GLU A 165 -40.73 21.67 -7.23
N VAL A 166 -40.04 21.77 -6.09
CA VAL A 166 -38.58 21.61 -5.99
C VAL A 166 -38.17 20.20 -6.40
N LYS A 167 -38.90 19.18 -5.95
CA LYS A 167 -38.66 17.78 -6.35
C LYS A 167 -38.87 17.58 -7.85
N ARG A 168 -39.94 18.15 -8.41
CA ARG A 168 -40.24 18.07 -9.85
C ARG A 168 -39.12 18.71 -10.68
N ALA A 169 -38.64 19.89 -10.29
CA ALA A 169 -37.50 20.54 -10.94
C ALA A 169 -36.23 19.67 -10.87
N ALA A 170 -35.92 19.10 -9.70
CA ALA A 170 -34.76 18.23 -9.53
C ALA A 170 -34.85 16.94 -10.38
N LEU A 171 -36.02 16.32 -10.47
CA LEU A 171 -36.25 15.15 -11.34
C LEU A 171 -36.13 15.50 -12.82
N ALA A 172 -36.63 16.67 -13.24
CA ALA A 172 -36.45 17.16 -14.61
C ALA A 172 -34.97 17.36 -14.95
N ALA A 173 -34.21 17.99 -14.04
CA ALA A 173 -32.76 18.15 -14.18
C ALA A 173 -32.02 16.81 -14.29
N ILE A 174 -32.40 15.80 -13.49
CA ILE A 174 -31.81 14.45 -13.60
C ILE A 174 -32.04 13.86 -15.00
N ARG A 175 -33.25 13.99 -15.56
CA ARG A 175 -33.55 13.49 -16.91
C ARG A 175 -32.69 14.16 -17.98
N VAL A 176 -32.56 15.48 -17.93
CA VAL A 176 -31.71 16.24 -18.88
C VAL A 176 -30.24 15.83 -18.76
N LEU A 177 -29.74 15.59 -17.55
CA LEU A 177 -28.36 15.20 -17.31
C LEU A 177 -28.06 13.74 -17.71
N ASP A 178 -29.06 12.86 -17.67
CA ASP A 178 -28.95 11.46 -18.09
C ASP A 178 -29.15 11.28 -19.60
N ASP A 179 -29.76 12.27 -20.26
CA ASP A 179 -29.79 12.37 -21.71
C ASP A 179 -28.45 12.88 -22.26
N GLU A 180 -27.77 12.02 -23.02
CA GLU A 180 -26.46 12.31 -23.62
C GLU A 180 -26.54 13.29 -24.80
N SER A 181 -27.73 13.44 -25.39
CA SER A 181 -27.98 14.36 -26.49
C SER A 181 -28.14 15.82 -26.01
N SER A 182 -28.52 16.03 -24.75
CA SER A 182 -28.68 17.35 -24.14
C SER A 182 -27.45 18.23 -24.31
N SER A 183 -27.69 19.48 -24.72
CA SER A 183 -26.62 20.46 -24.87
C SER A 183 -26.09 20.93 -23.50
N HIS A 184 -24.95 21.61 -23.50
CA HIS A 184 -24.44 22.27 -22.29
C HIS A 184 -25.43 23.31 -21.74
N ALA A 185 -26.08 24.07 -22.63
CA ALA A 185 -27.04 25.10 -22.24
C ALA A 185 -28.26 24.47 -21.54
N ASP A 186 -28.84 23.42 -22.11
CA ASP A 186 -30.00 22.72 -21.54
C ASP A 186 -29.68 22.15 -20.15
N ARG A 187 -28.48 21.56 -20.00
CA ARG A 187 -28.00 21.02 -18.73
C ARG A 187 -27.82 22.12 -17.69
N GLN A 188 -27.17 23.22 -18.06
CA GLN A 188 -26.95 24.35 -17.16
C GLN A 188 -28.27 24.98 -16.73
N GLU A 189 -29.19 25.21 -17.66
CA GLU A 189 -30.52 25.75 -17.39
C GLU A 189 -31.31 24.84 -16.44
N ALA A 190 -31.40 23.55 -16.77
CA ALA A 190 -32.17 22.59 -15.98
C ALA A 190 -31.65 22.47 -14.55
N VAL A 191 -30.32 22.49 -14.35
CA VAL A 191 -29.72 22.39 -13.02
C VAL A 191 -29.80 23.71 -12.25
N SER A 192 -29.65 24.85 -12.93
CA SER A 192 -29.77 26.18 -12.29
C SER A 192 -31.19 26.47 -11.81
N ALA A 193 -32.19 25.82 -12.42
CA ALA A 193 -33.59 25.92 -12.04
C ALA A 193 -33.95 25.13 -10.76
N VAL A 194 -33.01 24.38 -10.15
CA VAL A 194 -33.27 23.57 -8.95
C VAL A 194 -32.96 24.36 -7.67
N PRO A 195 -33.97 24.76 -6.88
CA PRO A 195 -33.73 25.48 -5.63
C PRO A 195 -32.96 24.62 -4.61
N GLY A 196 -32.09 25.27 -3.82
CA GLY A 196 -31.32 24.61 -2.76
C GLY A 196 -30.05 23.88 -3.23
N LEU A 197 -29.74 23.92 -4.52
CA LEU A 197 -28.49 23.39 -5.06
C LEU A 197 -27.39 24.47 -5.00
N ALA A 198 -26.24 24.13 -4.42
CA ALA A 198 -25.10 25.05 -4.35
C ALA A 198 -24.53 25.40 -5.74
N GLU A 199 -24.02 26.62 -5.91
CA GLU A 199 -23.48 27.11 -7.19
C GLU A 199 -22.38 26.19 -7.77
N GLU A 200 -21.49 25.68 -6.91
CA GLU A 200 -20.46 24.72 -7.35
C GLU A 200 -21.08 23.46 -7.96
N HIS A 201 -22.18 22.94 -7.39
CA HIS A 201 -22.86 21.77 -7.93
C HIS A 201 -23.51 22.08 -9.29
N VAL A 202 -24.06 23.28 -9.45
CA VAL A 202 -24.62 23.74 -10.72
C VAL A 202 -23.53 23.76 -11.80
N LEU A 203 -22.40 24.41 -11.53
CA LEU A 203 -21.26 24.47 -12.44
C LEU A 203 -20.73 23.08 -12.83
N ARG A 204 -20.64 22.16 -11.87
CA ARG A 204 -20.13 20.80 -12.12
C ARG A 204 -21.07 19.95 -12.97
N LEU A 205 -22.37 20.08 -12.76
CA LEU A 205 -23.37 19.29 -13.48
C LEU A 205 -23.69 19.87 -14.86
N GLY A 206 -23.65 21.19 -15.02
CA GLY A 206 -23.88 21.86 -16.30
C GLY A 206 -22.77 21.64 -17.33
N ASP A 207 -21.52 21.48 -16.89
CA ASP A 207 -20.40 21.18 -17.78
C ASP A 207 -20.56 19.79 -18.41
N ARG A 208 -20.83 19.73 -19.72
CA ARG A 208 -20.99 18.48 -20.48
C ARG A 208 -19.79 17.53 -20.38
N ARG A 209 -18.57 18.04 -20.24
CA ARG A 209 -17.35 17.22 -20.10
C ARG A 209 -17.25 16.58 -18.72
N ARG A 210 -17.92 17.14 -17.71
CA ARG A 210 -17.83 16.73 -16.30
C ARG A 210 -19.12 16.09 -15.77
N GLY A 211 -20.26 16.49 -16.29
CA GLY A 211 -21.61 16.01 -15.98
C GLY A 211 -21.98 14.72 -16.71
N ALA A 212 -21.03 13.79 -16.82
CA ALA A 212 -21.31 12.49 -17.44
C ALA A 212 -22.52 11.80 -16.77
N PRO A 213 -23.25 10.95 -17.50
CA PRO A 213 -24.29 10.11 -16.90
C PRO A 213 -23.75 9.35 -15.70
N VAL A 214 -24.56 9.20 -14.65
CA VAL A 214 -24.13 8.53 -13.39
C VAL A 214 -23.57 7.14 -13.68
N ARG A 215 -24.22 6.40 -14.59
CA ARG A 215 -23.77 5.07 -15.02
C ARG A 215 -22.33 5.07 -15.53
N ARG A 216 -21.91 6.05 -16.34
CA ARG A 216 -20.54 6.14 -16.85
C ARG A 216 -19.51 6.43 -15.74
N LEU A 217 -19.88 7.25 -14.77
CA LEU A 217 -19.00 7.55 -13.62
C LEU A 217 -18.82 6.31 -12.73
N GLU A 218 -19.90 5.57 -12.49
CA GLU A 218 -19.86 4.32 -11.71
C GLU A 218 -19.09 3.21 -12.44
N GLU A 219 -19.26 3.09 -13.75
CA GLU A 219 -18.53 2.14 -14.60
C GLU A 219 -17.03 2.43 -14.60
N ARG A 220 -16.62 3.67 -14.87
CA ARG A 220 -15.21 4.08 -14.78
C ARG A 220 -14.61 3.82 -13.40
N ARG A 221 -15.33 4.14 -12.33
CA ARG A 221 -14.88 3.85 -10.96
C ARG A 221 -14.67 2.34 -10.75
N ARG A 222 -15.59 1.51 -11.24
CA ARG A 222 -15.50 0.05 -11.15
C ARG A 222 -14.30 -0.47 -11.96
N GLU A 223 -14.13 -0.03 -13.20
CA GLU A 223 -13.00 -0.39 -14.06
C GLU A 223 -11.66 -0.08 -13.39
N HIS A 224 -11.50 1.10 -12.78
CA HIS A 224 -10.28 1.46 -12.07
C HIS A 224 -10.05 0.62 -10.80
N GLN A 225 -11.11 0.27 -10.08
CA GLN A 225 -11.03 -0.61 -8.91
C GLN A 225 -10.65 -2.05 -9.30
N GLU A 226 -11.20 -2.56 -10.40
CA GLU A 226 -10.89 -3.88 -10.94
C GLU A 226 -9.44 -3.92 -11.44
N ALA A 227 -9.03 -2.95 -12.27
CA ALA A 227 -7.66 -2.85 -12.75
C ALA A 227 -6.63 -2.78 -11.59
N PHE A 228 -6.95 -2.06 -10.51
CA PHE A 228 -6.11 -2.03 -9.31
C PHE A 228 -6.04 -3.38 -8.60
N LYS A 229 -7.19 -4.06 -8.42
CA LYS A 229 -7.25 -5.40 -7.80
C LYS A 229 -6.45 -6.42 -8.61
N ASP A 230 -6.60 -6.40 -9.92
CA ASP A 230 -5.91 -7.33 -10.83
C ASP A 230 -4.39 -7.09 -10.79
N SER A 231 -3.98 -5.83 -10.84
CA SER A 231 -2.56 -5.44 -10.70
C SER A 231 -1.99 -5.87 -9.35
N MET A 232 -2.77 -5.70 -8.27
CA MET A 232 -2.38 -6.11 -6.92
C MET A 232 -2.26 -7.63 -6.80
N ALA A 233 -3.17 -8.39 -7.41
CA ALA A 233 -3.10 -9.85 -7.45
C ALA A 233 -1.85 -10.32 -8.21
N ALA A 234 -1.52 -9.69 -9.33
CA ALA A 234 -0.31 -9.97 -10.10
C ALA A 234 0.96 -9.69 -9.27
N LEU A 235 1.03 -8.55 -8.58
CA LEU A 235 2.14 -8.23 -7.68
C LEU A 235 2.30 -9.25 -6.55
N VAL A 236 1.20 -9.63 -5.89
CA VAL A 236 1.24 -10.64 -4.82
C VAL A 236 1.72 -11.98 -5.36
N SER A 237 1.31 -12.36 -6.57
CA SER A 237 1.79 -13.58 -7.23
C SER A 237 3.28 -13.50 -7.51
N ALA A 238 3.77 -12.42 -8.14
CA ALA A 238 5.18 -12.21 -8.44
C ALA A 238 6.04 -12.19 -7.18
N ALA A 239 5.58 -11.53 -6.12
CA ALA A 239 6.25 -11.49 -4.83
C ALA A 239 6.32 -12.88 -4.18
N ARG A 240 5.26 -13.68 -4.25
CA ARG A 240 5.27 -15.06 -3.73
C ARG A 240 6.26 -15.94 -4.50
N GLU A 241 6.31 -15.82 -5.82
CA GLU A 241 7.26 -16.59 -6.61
C GLU A 241 8.72 -16.16 -6.33
N MET A 242 8.99 -14.86 -6.17
CA MET A 242 10.28 -14.37 -5.68
C MET A 242 10.65 -15.03 -4.34
N LEU A 243 9.73 -15.01 -3.37
CA LEU A 243 9.99 -15.56 -2.04
C LEU A 243 10.20 -17.08 -2.08
N LYS A 244 9.43 -17.83 -2.87
CA LYS A 244 9.61 -19.29 -3.06
C LYS A 244 10.91 -19.64 -3.76
N SER A 245 11.30 -18.88 -4.78
CA SER A 245 12.57 -19.10 -5.49
C SER A 245 13.79 -18.88 -4.59
N GLU A 246 13.59 -18.22 -3.45
CA GLU A 246 14.62 -17.94 -2.45
C GLU A 246 14.46 -18.82 -1.18
N GLU A 247 13.40 -19.65 -1.07
CA GLU A 247 13.21 -20.61 0.04
C GLU A 247 14.26 -21.73 0.08
N ASP A 248 15.03 -21.91 -1.00
CA ASP A 248 16.25 -22.75 -1.00
C ASP A 248 17.38 -22.16 -0.14
N VAL A 249 17.20 -20.95 0.41
CA VAL A 249 18.13 -20.30 1.34
C VAL A 249 17.46 -20.12 2.70
N ALA A 250 18.00 -20.78 3.73
CA ALA A 250 17.44 -20.75 5.08
C ALA A 250 17.32 -19.29 5.60
N PRO A 251 16.14 -18.86 6.10
CA PRO A 251 15.95 -17.50 6.58
C PRO A 251 16.84 -17.22 7.79
N THR A 252 17.76 -16.27 7.69
CA THR A 252 18.47 -15.72 8.84
C THR A 252 17.59 -14.66 9.49
N VAL A 253 17.11 -14.93 10.70
CA VAL A 253 16.37 -13.96 11.51
C VAL A 253 17.26 -12.71 11.70
N PRO A 254 16.78 -11.50 11.34
CA PRO A 254 17.59 -10.30 11.49
C PRO A 254 17.94 -10.07 12.96
N GLU A 255 19.20 -9.70 13.20
CA GLU A 255 19.71 -9.30 14.51
C GLU A 255 18.81 -8.19 15.07
N GLN A 256 18.12 -8.46 16.17
CA GLN A 256 17.38 -7.43 16.89
C GLN A 256 18.36 -6.30 17.23
N ARG A 257 18.21 -5.14 16.59
CA ARG A 257 18.94 -3.91 16.91
C ARG A 257 18.84 -3.68 18.43
N ARG A 258 19.94 -3.94 19.16
CA ARG A 258 20.07 -3.56 20.56
C ARG A 258 19.85 -2.06 20.66
N ARG A 259 18.68 -1.67 21.20
CA ARG A 259 18.36 -0.28 21.55
C ARG A 259 19.45 0.25 22.49
N TRP A 260 20.24 1.19 22.01
CA TRP A 260 20.95 2.15 22.84
C TRP A 260 19.93 3.02 23.58
N ARG A 261 19.46 2.56 24.74
CA ARG A 261 18.81 3.41 25.76
C ARG A 261 19.25 2.98 27.15
N LEU A 262 20.52 3.19 27.46
CA LEU A 262 21.03 3.25 28.83
C LEU A 262 22.17 4.29 28.89
N ARG A 263 21.80 5.56 28.76
CA ARG A 263 22.57 6.73 29.25
C ARG A 263 21.60 7.91 29.28
N ASN A 264 20.82 7.99 30.35
CA ASN A 264 20.20 9.21 30.90
C ASN A 264 19.52 8.90 32.25
N SER A 265 20.15 8.07 33.09
CA SER A 265 19.67 7.77 34.45
C SER A 265 20.76 7.94 35.51
N VAL A 266 21.71 8.84 35.29
CA VAL A 266 22.64 9.30 36.33
C VAL A 266 22.86 10.81 36.18
N ALA A 267 21.86 11.58 36.58
CA ALA A 267 21.98 13.00 36.95
C ALA A 267 20.69 13.47 37.65
N SER A 268 20.33 12.83 38.76
CA SER A 268 19.25 13.30 39.65
C SER A 268 19.44 12.73 41.06
N THR A 269 20.66 12.77 41.58
CA THR A 269 20.94 12.51 43.00
C THR A 269 22.23 13.19 43.41
N ALA A 270 22.19 14.51 43.39
CA ALA A 270 23.05 15.45 44.11
C ALA A 270 22.41 16.81 43.84
N GLY A 271 21.60 17.39 44.72
CA GLY A 271 21.92 17.71 46.09
C GLY A 271 21.81 19.23 46.19
N SER A 272 20.87 19.74 46.98
CA SER A 272 20.94 21.03 47.69
C SER A 272 19.66 21.19 48.52
N ALA A 273 19.90 21.18 49.84
CA ALA A 273 19.30 21.98 50.91
C ALA A 273 17.88 22.52 50.72
#